data_AF-A0A554MA46-F1
#
_entry.id   AF-A0A554MA46-F1
#
_cell.length_a   1.000
_cell.length_b   1.000
_cell.length_c   1.000
_cell.angle_alpha   90.00
_cell.angle_beta   90.00
_cell.angle_gamma   90.00
#
_symmetry.space_group_name_H-M   'P 1'
#
loop_
_entity.id
_entity.type
_entity.pdbx_description
1 polymer ?
#
loop_
_entity_poly.entity_id
_entity_poly.type
_entity_poly.pdbx_seq_one_letter_code
_entity_poly.pdbx_strand_id
1 'polypeptide(L)'
;GWAKPVPYNPYNLKNQRWGKTIIALAGPGSNLFIALVIGLLIRFSIFPFLIVPFTFIAYVNIFLALFNLIPVPPLDGSKLLFSIFPKSEGRWAGSNIGLLIALFIGISFLPYLTNWIFLFFTGISA
;
A
#
# COMPACT_ATOMS: atom_id res chain seq x y z
N GLY A 1 13.10 20.89 4.95
CA GLY A 1 11.91 21.50 4.33
C GLY A 1 10.91 20.41 4.04
N TRP A 2 9.82 20.36 4.79
CA TRP A 2 8.69 19.50 4.44
C TRP A 2 7.59 20.40 3.88
N ALA A 3 7.14 20.08 2.66
CA ALA A 3 6.00 20.74 2.07
C ALA A 3 4.78 20.48 2.97
N LYS A 4 4.14 21.55 3.44
CA LYS A 4 2.87 21.45 4.16
C LYS A 4 1.87 20.82 3.19
N PRO A 5 1.29 19.64 3.48
CA PRO A 5 0.37 18.99 2.55
C PRO A 5 -0.78 19.94 2.26
N VAL A 6 -1.08 20.14 0.98
CA VAL A 6 -2.16 21.03 0.56
C VAL A 6 -3.47 20.44 1.08
N PRO A 7 -4.20 21.14 1.96
CA PRO A 7 -5.41 20.60 2.56
C PRO A 7 -6.48 20.41 1.46
N TYR A 8 -6.97 19.19 1.29
CA TYR A 8 -8.13 18.92 0.45
C TYR A 8 -9.41 19.23 1.23
N ASN A 9 -10.41 19.84 0.58
CA ASN A 9 -11.70 20.12 1.20
C ASN A 9 -12.58 18.84 1.20
N PRO A 10 -12.85 18.20 2.36
CA PRO A 10 -13.62 16.96 2.42
C PRO A 10 -15.09 17.15 2.00
N TYR A 11 -15.61 18.37 2.07
CA TYR A 11 -16.98 18.70 1.70
C TYR A 11 -17.21 18.77 0.19
N ASN A 12 -16.13 18.83 -0.60
CA ASN A 12 -16.21 18.82 -2.07
C ASN A 12 -16.24 17.40 -2.66
N LEU A 13 -16.19 16.36 -1.81
CA LEU A 13 -16.29 14.97 -2.25
C LEU A 13 -17.76 14.59 -2.45
N LYS A 14 -18.11 14.27 -3.71
CA LYS A 14 -19.47 13.87 -4.14
C LYS A 14 -20.05 12.71 -3.30
N ASN A 15 -19.19 11.88 -2.71
CA ASN A 15 -19.56 10.81 -1.78
C ASN A 15 -18.59 10.79 -0.60
N GLN A 16 -18.95 11.40 0.54
CA GLN A 16 -18.02 11.66 1.65
C GLN A 16 -17.43 10.39 2.32
N ARG A 17 -18.12 9.25 2.23
CA ARG A 17 -17.61 7.96 2.72
C ARG A 17 -16.61 7.34 1.74
N TRP A 18 -17.03 7.14 0.49
CA TRP A 18 -16.22 6.46 -0.52
C TRP A 18 -15.09 7.32 -1.10
N GLY A 19 -15.26 8.64 -1.15
CA GLY A 19 -14.25 9.56 -1.67
C GLY A 19 -12.95 9.51 -0.86
N LYS A 20 -13.04 9.36 0.47
CA LYS A 20 -11.86 9.22 1.34
C LYS A 20 -11.14 7.88 1.13
N THR A 21 -11.91 6.80 0.96
CA THR A 21 -11.39 5.46 0.67
C THR A 21 -10.66 5.41 -0.67
N ILE A 22 -11.25 5.99 -1.72
CA ILE A 22 -10.63 6.03 -3.06
C ILE A 22 -9.32 6.83 -3.03
N ILE A 23 -9.29 7.97 -2.33
CA ILE A 23 -8.06 8.77 -2.19
C ILE A 23 -6.98 7.99 -1.42
N ALA A 24 -7.34 7.30 -0.33
CA ALA A 24 -6.41 6.49 0.44
C ALA A 24 -5.86 5.30 -0.37
N LEU A 25 -6.65 4.73 -1.29
CA LEU A 25 -6.22 3.64 -2.15
C LEU A 25 -5.41 4.10 -3.37
N ALA A 26 -5.44 5.38 -3.72
CA ALA A 26 -4.73 5.89 -4.89
C ALA A 26 -3.21 5.67 -4.80
N GLY A 27 -2.61 5.86 -3.62
CA GLY A 27 -1.18 5.63 -3.39
C GLY A 27 -0.77 4.15 -3.51
N PRO A 28 -1.35 3.24 -2.71
CA PRO A 28 -1.12 1.81 -2.87
C PRO A 28 -1.43 1.30 -4.29
N GLY A 29 -2.50 1.81 -4.90
CA GLY A 29 -2.93 1.46 -6.25
C GLY A 29 -1.92 1.86 -7.32
N SER A 30 -1.35 3.07 -7.25
CA SER A 30 -0.31 3.49 -8.21
C SER A 30 0.95 2.64 -8.10
N ASN A 31 1.35 2.29 -6.87
CA ASN A 31 2.51 1.43 -6.66
C ASN A 31 2.27 0.01 -7.19
N LEU A 32 1.11 -0.59 -6.92
CA LEU A 32 0.75 -1.90 -7.49
C LEU A 32 0.68 -1.86 -9.02
N PHE A 33 0.18 -0.78 -9.61
CA PHE A 33 0.13 -0.62 -11.06
C PHE A 33 1.54 -0.57 -11.66
N ILE A 34 2.46 0.20 -11.08
CA ILE A 34 3.86 0.24 -11.51
C ILE A 34 4.49 -1.15 -11.39
N ALA A 35 4.31 -1.81 -10.24
CA ALA A 35 4.83 -3.16 -10.03
C ALA A 35 4.28 -4.18 -11.02
N LEU A 36 2.99 -4.09 -11.37
CA LEU A 36 2.36 -4.97 -12.35
C LEU A 36 2.97 -4.76 -13.74
N VAL A 37 3.09 -3.51 -14.20
CA VAL A 37 3.67 -3.20 -15.51
C VAL A 37 5.10 -3.72 -15.59
N ILE A 38 5.95 -3.35 -14.62
CA ILE A 38 7.36 -3.81 -14.59
C ILE A 38 7.45 -5.33 -14.44
N GLY A 39 6.58 -5.93 -13.63
CA GLY A 39 6.57 -7.37 -13.43
C GLY A 39 6.22 -8.14 -14.70
N LEU A 40 5.26 -7.64 -15.50
CA LEU A 40 4.97 -8.22 -16.81
C LEU A 40 6.13 -8.03 -17.80
N LEU A 41 6.84 -6.90 -17.77
CA LEU A 41 8.05 -6.72 -18.58
C LEU A 41 9.14 -7.75 -18.25
N ILE A 42 9.31 -8.06 -16.96
CA ILE A 42 10.19 -9.13 -16.48
C ILE A 42 9.70 -10.49 -16.97
N ARG A 43 8.42 -10.81 -16.72
CA ARG A 43 7.82 -12.12 -16.98
C ARG A 43 7.91 -12.54 -18.44
N PHE A 44 7.74 -11.59 -19.36
CA PHE A 44 7.82 -11.82 -20.80
C PHE A 44 9.20 -11.51 -21.39
N SER A 45 10.21 -11.27 -20.54
CA SER A 45 11.59 -11.01 -20.96
C SER A 45 11.71 -9.91 -22.03
N ILE A 46 10.90 -8.85 -21.94
CA ILE A 46 10.86 -7.79 -22.96
C ILE A 46 12.18 -7.01 -22.99
N PHE A 47 12.82 -6.82 -21.82
CA PHE A 47 14.10 -6.13 -21.66
C PHE A 47 15.05 -6.92 -20.74
N PRO A 48 15.71 -7.99 -21.22
CA PRO A 48 16.44 -8.95 -20.37
C PRO A 48 17.66 -8.33 -19.64
N PHE A 49 18.54 -7.65 -20.37
CA PHE A 49 18.80 -6.24 -20.11
C PHE A 49 18.75 -5.65 -18.69
N LEU A 50 17.51 -5.33 -18.34
CA LEU A 50 17.10 -4.50 -17.22
C LEU A 50 16.53 -5.35 -16.08
N ILE A 51 16.72 -6.68 -16.11
CA ILE A 51 16.16 -7.60 -15.13
C ILE A 51 16.49 -7.18 -13.70
N VAL A 52 17.74 -6.79 -13.42
CA VAL A 52 18.19 -6.38 -12.08
C VAL A 52 17.49 -5.10 -11.60
N PRO A 53 17.55 -3.96 -12.32
CA PRO A 53 16.85 -2.75 -11.89
C PRO A 53 15.32 -2.93 -11.89
N PHE A 54 14.75 -3.70 -12.80
CA PHE A 54 13.31 -3.96 -12.83
C PHE A 54 12.86 -4.79 -11.64
N THR A 55 13.61 -5.83 -11.26
CA THR A 55 13.34 -6.61 -10.05
C THR A 55 13.30 -5.71 -8.82
N PHE A 56 14.28 -4.80 -8.67
CA PHE A 56 14.29 -3.84 -7.58
C PHE A 56 13.06 -2.91 -7.60
N ILE A 57 12.74 -2.33 -8.76
CA ILE A 57 11.59 -1.44 -8.91
C ILE A 57 10.28 -2.16 -8.58
N ALA A 58 10.05 -3.35 -9.13
CA ALA A 58 8.84 -4.13 -8.89
C ALA A 58 8.72 -4.49 -7.40
N TYR A 59 9.79 -5.02 -6.81
CA TYR A 59 9.79 -5.43 -5.40
C TYR A 59 9.51 -4.25 -4.46
N VAL A 60 10.21 -3.12 -4.64
CA VAL A 60 10.01 -1.91 -3.82
C VAL A 60 8.59 -1.36 -3.98
N ASN A 61 8.03 -1.33 -5.18
CA ASN A 61 6.66 -0.85 -5.38
C ASN A 61 5.63 -1.77 -4.73
N ILE A 62 5.78 -3.10 -4.79
CA ILE A 62 4.92 -4.04 -4.06
C ILE A 62 5.03 -3.80 -2.56
N PHE A 63 6.26 -3.74 -2.04
CA PHE A 63 6.52 -3.50 -0.63
C PHE A 63 5.88 -2.19 -0.16
N LEU A 64 6.08 -1.09 -0.88
CA LEU A 64 5.50 0.22 -0.56
C LEU A 64 3.97 0.21 -0.61
N ALA A 65 3.38 -0.48 -1.59
CA ALA A 65 1.93 -0.63 -1.67
C ALA A 65 1.37 -1.34 -0.44
N LEU A 66 1.95 -2.50 -0.08
CA LEU A 66 1.54 -3.28 1.08
C LEU A 66 1.79 -2.52 2.39
N PHE A 67 2.93 -1.84 2.50
CA PHE A 67 3.29 -1.07 3.69
C PHE A 67 2.28 0.05 3.92
N ASN A 68 1.89 0.77 2.86
CA ASN A 68 0.88 1.82 2.95
C ASN A 68 -0.52 1.31 3.32
N LEU A 69 -0.80 0.01 3.18
CA LEU A 69 -2.05 -0.61 3.60
C LEU A 69 -2.05 -1.06 5.06
N ILE A 70 -0.90 -1.05 5.76
CA ILE A 70 -0.86 -1.34 7.20
C ILE A 70 -1.72 -0.29 7.93
N PRO A 71 -2.66 -0.71 8.81
CA PRO A 71 -3.61 0.19 9.44
C PRO A 71 -3.01 0.94 10.64
N VAL A 72 -1.88 1.63 10.43
CA VAL A 72 -1.16 2.41 11.44
C VAL A 72 -0.96 3.85 10.94
N PRO A 73 -1.43 4.89 11.64
CA PRO A 73 -1.17 6.28 11.25
C PRO A 73 0.35 6.56 11.20
N PRO A 74 0.86 7.35 10.22
CA PRO A 74 0.16 8.16 9.23
C PRO A 74 -0.19 7.44 7.90
N LEU A 75 -0.01 6.12 7.81
CA LEU A 75 -0.18 5.33 6.59
C LEU A 75 -1.63 5.35 6.08
N ASP A 76 -1.81 5.15 4.77
CA ASP A 76 -3.12 5.24 4.12
C ASP A 76 -4.10 4.16 4.60
N GLY A 77 -3.61 2.99 5.00
CA GLY A 77 -4.39 1.90 5.58
C GLY A 77 -5.14 2.30 6.85
N SER A 78 -4.62 3.24 7.64
CA SER A 78 -5.33 3.75 8.82
C SER A 78 -6.58 4.54 8.45
N LYS A 79 -6.49 5.35 7.38
CA LYS A 79 -7.63 6.11 6.84
C LYS A 79 -8.70 5.16 6.29
N LEU A 80 -8.27 4.07 5.64
CA LEU A 80 -9.15 3.01 5.16
C LEU A 80 -9.88 2.33 6.33
N LEU A 81 -9.15 1.92 7.37
CA LEU A 81 -9.71 1.28 8.56
C LEU A 81 -10.76 2.19 9.21
N PHE A 82 -10.46 3.47 9.45
CA PHE A 82 -11.41 4.42 10.03
C PHE A 82 -12.59 4.79 9.11
N SER A 83 -12.51 4.52 7.81
CA SER A 83 -13.63 4.70 6.87
C SER A 83 -14.59 3.50 6.85
N ILE A 84 -14.09 2.30 7.14
CA ILE A 84 -14.86 1.05 7.13
C ILE A 84 -15.50 0.79 8.50
N PHE A 85 -14.78 1.03 9.60
CA PHE A 85 -15.27 0.75 10.94
C PHE A 85 -16.08 1.92 11.54
N PRO A 86 -17.24 1.66 12.15
CA PRO A 86 -17.97 2.65 12.94
C PRO A 86 -17.11 3.20 14.09
N LYS A 87 -17.27 4.49 14.42
CA LYS A 87 -16.46 5.21 15.44
C LYS A 87 -16.37 4.53 16.82
N SER A 88 -17.31 3.63 17.17
CA SER A 88 -17.33 2.90 18.44
C SER A 88 -16.28 1.77 18.51
N GLU A 89 -15.99 1.10 17.39
CA GLU A 89 -15.06 -0.05 17.34
C GLU A 89 -13.61 0.40 17.07
N GLY A 90 -13.42 1.59 16.50
CA GLY A 90 -12.10 2.18 16.24
C GLY A 90 -11.30 2.57 17.49
N ARG A 91 -11.89 2.54 18.69
CA ARG A 91 -11.20 2.91 19.95
C ARG A 91 -10.06 1.96 20.31
N TRP A 92 -10.25 0.67 20.12
CA TRP A 92 -9.19 -0.32 20.42
C TRP A 92 -8.13 -0.35 19.32
N ALA A 93 -8.54 -0.25 18.06
CA ALA A 93 -7.63 -0.15 16.91
C ALA A 93 -6.76 1.12 16.95
N GLY A 94 -7.30 2.22 17.50
CA GLY A 94 -6.56 3.47 17.72
C GLY A 94 -5.74 3.51 19.02
N SER A 95 -5.77 2.45 19.84
CA SER A 95 -4.95 2.38 21.05
C SER A 95 -3.49 2.08 20.71
N ASN A 96 -2.55 2.52 21.56
CA ASN A 96 -1.12 2.24 21.36
C ASN A 96 -0.84 0.73 21.21
N ILE A 97 -1.56 -0.11 21.97
CA ILE A 97 -1.43 -1.56 21.91
C ILE A 97 -1.97 -2.10 20.58
N GLY A 98 -3.15 -1.65 20.15
CA GLY A 98 -3.74 -2.04 18.86
C GLY A 98 -2.85 -1.66 17.68
N LEU A 99 -2.24 -0.46 17.71
CA LEU A 99 -1.28 -0.01 16.70
C LEU A 99 0.00 -0.84 16.70
N LEU A 100 0.54 -1.19 17.87
CA LEU A 100 1.73 -2.06 17.97
C LEU A 100 1.45 -3.47 17.45
N ILE A 101 0.27 -4.04 17.76
CA ILE A 101 -0.15 -5.33 17.23
C ILE A 101 -0.30 -5.27 15.71
N ALA A 102 -0.96 -4.23 15.18
CA ALA A 102 -1.12 -4.03 13.75
C ALA A 102 0.23 -3.87 13.03
N LEU A 103 1.16 -3.14 13.64
CA LEU A 103 2.52 -2.96 13.12
C LEU A 103 3.30 -4.28 13.14
N PHE A 104 3.25 -5.01 14.26
CA PHE A 104 3.93 -6.30 14.40
C PHE A 104 3.42 -7.31 13.37
N ILE A 105 2.10 -7.52 13.31
CA ILE A 105 1.47 -8.42 12.34
C ILE A 105 1.80 -7.97 10.91
N GLY A 106 1.64 -6.67 10.63
CA GLY A 106 1.93 -6.08 9.34
C GLY A 106 3.36 -6.38 8.89
N ILE A 107 4.36 -6.00 9.70
CA ILE A 107 5.78 -6.18 9.38
C ILE A 107 6.16 -7.66 9.30
N SER A 108 5.62 -8.51 10.16
CA SER A 108 5.89 -9.95 10.10
C SER A 108 5.35 -10.59 8.83
N PHE A 109 4.15 -10.22 8.37
CA PHE A 109 3.55 -10.79 7.16
C PHE A 109 4.03 -10.14 5.86
N LEU A 110 4.51 -8.89 5.91
CA LEU A 110 4.81 -8.10 4.73
C LEU A 110 5.82 -8.75 3.76
N PRO A 111 6.95 -9.34 4.21
CA PRO A 111 7.92 -9.97 3.31
C PRO A 111 7.33 -11.16 2.58
N TYR A 112 6.55 -11.99 3.27
CA TYR A 112 5.90 -13.16 2.68
C TYR A 112 4.91 -12.76 1.60
N LEU A 113 4.08 -11.75 1.89
CA LEU A 113 3.09 -11.25 0.94
C LEU A 113 3.76 -10.54 -0.24
N THR A 114 4.82 -9.78 0.00
CA THR A 114 5.63 -9.12 -1.05
C THR A 114 6.21 -10.15 -2.00
N ASN A 115 6.86 -11.19 -1.46
CA ASN A 115 7.45 -12.27 -2.26
C ASN A 115 6.39 -13.02 -3.08
N TRP A 116 5.24 -13.31 -2.47
CA TRP A 116 4.16 -14.02 -3.16
C TRP A 116 3.58 -13.21 -4.33
N ILE A 117 3.31 -11.91 -4.13
CA ILE A 117 2.85 -11.02 -5.20
C ILE A 117 3.93 -10.82 -6.26
N PHE A 118 5.20 -10.66 -5.85
CA PHE A 118 6.31 -10.51 -6.76
C PHE A 118 6.43 -11.73 -7.68
N LEU A 119 6.45 -12.93 -7.12
CA LEU A 119 6.47 -14.19 -7.87
C LEU A 119 5.28 -14.27 -8.83
N PHE A 120 4.09 -13.88 -8.39
CA PHE A 120 2.90 -13.88 -9.24
C PHE A 120 3.03 -12.93 -10.44
N PHE A 121 3.61 -11.74 -10.26
CA PHE A 121 3.78 -10.75 -11.32
C PHE A 121 4.93 -11.10 -12.26
N THR A 122 6.09 -11.48 -11.73
CA THR A 122 7.34 -11.66 -12.49
C THR A 122 7.54 -13.10 -12.99
N GLY A 123 6.94 -14.09 -12.33
CA GLY A 123 7.18 -15.51 -12.59
C GLY A 123 8.54 -16.01 -12.10
N ILE A 124 9.32 -15.19 -11.40
CA ILE A 124 10.62 -15.54 -10.83
C ILE A 124 10.62 -15.33 -9.32
N SER A 125 11.39 -16.14 -8.59
CA SER A 125 11.62 -15.91 -7.16
C SER A 125 12.58 -14.73 -6.99
N ALA A 126 12.19 -13.75 -6.16
CA ALA A 126 13.07 -12.68 -5.69
C ALA A 126 14.14 -13.19 -4.72
#